data_AF-A0A3S1G3B3-F1
#
_entry.id   AF-A0A3S1G3B3-F1
#
_cell.length_a   1.000
_cell.length_b   1.000
_cell.length_c   1.000
_cell.angle_alpha   90.00
_cell.angle_beta   90.00
_cell.angle_gamma   90.00
#
_symmetry.space_group_name_H-M   'P 1'
#
loop_
_entity.id
_entity.type
_entity.pdbx_description
1 polymer ?
#
loop_
_entity_poly.entity_id
_entity_poly.type
_entity_poly.pdbx_seq_one_letter_code
_entity_poly.pdbx_strand_id
1 'polypeptide(L)'
;MKKLSRRLTLTLALGSVIAASAVAFAVAADKDLIVFDWSGYEDPSFHGKYVEKNGDSPTFAFFGDEDEAFEKIRSGFKSDLGHPCSQSVV
;
A
#
# COMPACT_ATOMS: atom_id res chain seq x y z
N MET A 1 49.76 10.99 -1.62
CA MET A 1 49.17 9.90 -0.77
C MET A 1 48.02 10.38 0.12
N LYS A 2 48.20 11.41 0.97
CA LYS A 2 47.12 11.93 1.86
C LYS A 2 45.83 12.39 1.13
N LYS A 3 45.94 13.00 -0.06
CA LYS A 3 44.78 13.42 -0.87
C LYS A 3 43.97 12.24 -1.44
N LEU A 4 44.63 11.12 -1.76
CA LEU A 4 43.97 9.94 -2.34
C LEU A 4 43.20 9.16 -1.26
N SER A 5 43.78 9.04 -0.06
CA SER A 5 43.11 8.47 1.12
C SER A 5 41.87 9.28 1.51
N ARG A 6 41.96 10.63 1.55
CA ARG A 6 40.80 11.49 1.88
C ARG A 6 39.67 11.40 0.86
N ARG A 7 39.97 11.21 -0.43
CA ARG A 7 38.96 11.01 -1.48
C ARG A 7 38.26 9.67 -1.32
N LEU A 8 39.03 8.61 -1.06
CA LEU A 8 38.52 7.24 -0.87
C LEU A 8 37.60 7.13 0.36
N THR A 9 37.98 7.79 1.48
CA THR A 9 37.13 7.86 2.69
C THR A 9 35.83 8.62 2.44
N LEU A 10 35.88 9.72 1.66
CA LEU A 10 34.66 10.45 1.29
C LEU A 10 33.74 9.63 0.38
N THR A 11 34.30 8.84 -0.55
CA THR A 11 33.49 8.02 -1.46
C THR A 11 32.83 6.85 -0.74
N LEU A 12 33.54 6.20 0.20
CA LEU A 12 32.95 5.18 1.07
C LEU A 12 31.84 5.75 1.95
N ALA A 13 32.05 6.91 2.56
CA ALA A 13 31.06 7.55 3.42
C ALA A 13 29.77 7.92 2.65
N LEU A 14 29.90 8.41 1.41
CA LEU A 14 28.74 8.71 0.56
C LEU A 14 28.00 7.44 0.11
N GLY A 15 28.73 6.38 -0.23
CA GLY A 15 28.14 5.09 -0.62
C GLY A 15 27.33 4.45 0.51
N SER A 16 27.80 4.55 1.75
CA SER A 16 27.10 4.02 2.93
C SER A 16 25.78 4.73 3.22
N VAL A 17 25.69 6.04 2.98
CA VAL A 17 24.45 6.82 3.19
C VAL A 17 23.39 6.44 2.15
N ILE A 18 23.77 6.21 0.90
CA ILE A 18 22.85 5.81 -0.17
C ILE A 18 22.35 4.37 0.03
N ALA A 19 23.22 3.47 0.51
CA ALA A 19 22.81 2.10 0.82
C ALA A 19 21.83 2.05 2.01
N ALA A 20 22.05 2.86 3.04
CA ALA A 20 21.16 2.92 4.20
C ALA A 20 19.77 3.51 3.88
N SER A 21 19.68 4.48 2.96
CA SER A 21 18.38 5.03 2.54
C SER A 21 17.56 4.05 1.70
N ALA A 22 18.19 3.22 0.86
CA ALA A 22 17.48 2.20 0.07
C ALA A 22 16.77 1.14 0.93
N VAL A 23 17.33 0.78 2.09
CA VAL A 23 16.71 -0.17 3.03
C VAL A 23 15.51 0.44 3.76
N ALA A 24 15.51 1.77 3.98
CA ALA A 24 14.40 2.46 4.64
C ALA A 24 13.14 2.60 3.76
N PHE A 25 13.28 2.54 2.42
CA PHE A 25 12.13 2.55 1.50
C PHE A 25 11.54 1.15 1.26
N ALA A 26 12.21 0.09 1.71
CA ALA A 26 11.69 -1.27 1.68
C ALA A 26 10.82 -1.56 2.91
N VAL A 27 10.01 -0.58 3.34
CA VAL A 27 8.88 -0.87 4.24
C VAL A 27 8.03 -1.88 3.47
N ALA A 28 7.88 -3.07 4.05
CA ALA A 28 7.10 -4.15 3.47
C ALA A 28 5.75 -3.58 3.04
N ALA A 29 5.39 -3.79 1.77
CA ALA A 29 3.99 -3.84 1.40
C ALA A 29 3.45 -5.02 2.21
N ASP A 30 2.87 -4.73 3.37
CA ASP A 30 2.15 -5.74 4.11
C ASP A 30 1.13 -6.33 3.12
N LYS A 31 0.90 -7.64 3.21
CA LYS A 31 -0.08 -8.32 2.36
C LYS A 31 -1.48 -7.99 2.88
N ASP A 32 -1.76 -6.71 3.05
CA ASP A 32 -3.03 -6.22 3.52
C ASP A 32 -4.05 -6.51 2.43
N LEU A 33 -5.11 -7.22 2.81
CA LEU A 33 -6.30 -7.35 1.99
C LEU A 33 -6.77 -5.93 1.62
N ILE A 34 -6.74 -5.59 0.33
CA ILE A 34 -7.24 -4.30 -0.18
C ILE A 34 -8.71 -4.47 -0.55
N VAL A 35 -9.58 -3.86 0.24
CA VAL A 35 -11.03 -3.82 0.03
C VAL A 35 -11.38 -2.51 -0.68
N PHE A 36 -11.94 -2.60 -1.88
CA PHE A 36 -12.43 -1.43 -2.64
C PHE A 36 -13.95 -1.31 -2.48
N ASP A 37 -14.39 -0.32 -1.70
CA ASP A 37 -15.78 -0.24 -1.22
C ASP A 37 -16.25 1.22 -0.98
N TRP A 38 -17.51 1.39 -0.61
CA TRP A 38 -18.11 2.63 -0.17
C TRP A 38 -17.61 3.04 1.22
N SER A 39 -17.53 4.35 1.48
CA SER A 39 -17.25 4.84 2.82
C SER A 39 -18.34 4.42 3.81
N GLY A 40 -17.92 4.05 5.03
CA GLY A 40 -18.74 3.51 6.10
C GLY A 40 -18.58 2.00 6.29
N TYR A 41 -18.20 1.24 5.25
CA TYR A 41 -17.96 -0.21 5.36
C TYR A 41 -16.63 -0.57 6.02
N GLU A 42 -15.74 0.40 6.25
CA GLU A 42 -14.52 0.21 7.02
C GLU A 42 -14.76 0.00 8.53
N ASP A 43 -15.98 0.20 9.02
CA ASP A 43 -16.33 -0.02 10.43
C ASP A 43 -16.03 -1.49 10.84
N PRO A 44 -15.19 -1.71 11.87
CA PRO A 44 -14.80 -3.04 12.33
C PRO A 44 -15.97 -3.98 12.66
N SER A 45 -17.15 -3.44 12.97
CA SER A 45 -18.36 -4.22 13.23
C SER A 45 -18.82 -5.05 12.03
N PHE A 46 -18.46 -4.68 10.80
CA PHE A 46 -18.79 -5.42 9.59
C PHE A 46 -17.85 -6.60 9.30
N HIS A 47 -16.64 -6.61 9.89
CA HIS A 47 -15.61 -7.63 9.65
C HIS A 47 -14.95 -8.11 10.95
N GLY A 48 -15.71 -8.23 12.04
CA GLY A 48 -15.19 -8.62 13.36
C GLY A 48 -14.35 -9.90 13.36
N LYS A 49 -14.76 -10.95 12.62
CA LYS A 49 -13.97 -12.20 12.49
C LYS A 49 -12.61 -11.99 11.83
N TYR A 50 -12.49 -11.01 10.93
CA TYR A 50 -11.22 -10.66 10.32
C TYR A 50 -10.32 -9.98 11.36
N VAL A 51 -10.86 -9.02 12.12
CA VAL A 51 -10.12 -8.32 13.18
C VAL A 51 -9.67 -9.31 14.27
N GLU A 52 -10.54 -10.20 14.72
CA GLU A 52 -10.19 -11.26 15.69
C GLU A 52 -9.03 -12.14 15.21
N LYS A 53 -8.99 -12.44 13.91
CA LYS A 53 -7.97 -13.31 13.32
C LYS A 53 -6.65 -12.60 13.01
N ASN A 54 -6.72 -11.36 12.52
CA ASN A 54 -5.57 -10.65 11.95
C ASN A 54 -5.08 -9.49 12.84
N GLY A 55 -5.81 -9.14 13.90
CA GLY A 55 -5.43 -8.11 14.87
C GLY A 55 -5.78 -6.67 14.46
N ASP A 56 -6.15 -6.45 13.19
CA ASP A 56 -6.54 -5.15 12.66
C ASP A 56 -7.60 -5.29 11.55
N SER A 57 -8.20 -4.16 11.13
CA SER A 57 -9.09 -4.10 9.97
C SER A 57 -8.32 -4.26 8.64
N PRO A 58 -8.99 -4.70 7.57
CA PRO A 58 -8.41 -4.66 6.23
C PRO A 58 -8.03 -3.24 5.81
N THR A 59 -7.20 -3.13 4.77
CA THR A 59 -6.95 -1.84 4.12
C THR A 59 -8.11 -1.52 3.20
N PHE A 60 -8.70 -0.32 3.35
CA PHE A 60 -9.78 0.14 2.49
C PHE A 60 -9.30 1.20 1.49
N ALA A 61 -9.79 1.07 0.26
CA ALA A 61 -9.78 2.13 -0.75
C ALA A 61 -11.23 2.46 -1.08
N PHE A 62 -11.55 3.76 -1.14
CA PHE A 62 -12.93 4.19 -1.33
C PHE A 62 -13.21 4.70 -2.75
N PHE A 63 -14.49 4.67 -3.11
CA PHE A 63 -15.08 5.35 -4.26
C PHE A 63 -16.39 6.04 -3.84
N GLY A 64 -16.73 7.15 -4.49
CA GLY A 64 -17.93 7.94 -4.23
C GLY A 64 -19.14 7.55 -5.10
N ASP A 65 -18.88 6.93 -6.25
CA ASP A 65 -19.89 6.42 -7.17
C ASP A 65 -19.33 5.27 -8.03
N GLU A 66 -20.23 4.58 -8.75
CA GLU A 66 -19.88 3.40 -9.53
C GLU A 66 -19.04 3.74 -10.78
N ASP A 67 -19.23 4.92 -11.37
CA ASP A 67 -18.46 5.35 -12.54
C ASP A 67 -16.99 5.61 -12.14
N GLU A 68 -16.76 6.28 -11.00
CA GLU A 68 -15.44 6.43 -10.39
C GLU A 68 -14.80 5.06 -10.11
N ALA A 69 -15.58 4.16 -9.50
CA ALA A 69 -15.09 2.82 -9.16
C ALA A 69 -14.63 2.07 -10.42
N PHE A 70 -15.44 2.12 -11.46
CA PHE A 70 -15.21 1.44 -12.71
C PHE A 70 -14.00 2.00 -13.47
N GLU A 71 -13.91 3.32 -13.59
CA GLU A 71 -12.78 3.98 -14.26
C GLU A 71 -11.48 3.75 -13.50
N LYS A 72 -11.50 3.72 -12.16
CA LYS A 72 -10.31 3.42 -11.35
C LYS A 72 -9.80 2.00 -11.59
N ILE A 73 -10.69 1.00 -11.59
CA ILE A 73 -10.32 -0.40 -11.91
C ILE A 73 -9.78 -0.50 -13.35
N ARG A 74 -10.45 0.14 -14.32
CA ARG A 74 -10.01 0.15 -15.73
C ARG A 74 -8.65 0.80 -15.94
N SER A 75 -8.32 1.81 -15.14
CA SER A 75 -7.00 2.46 -15.16
C SER A 75 -5.87 1.57 -14.63
N GLY A 76 -6.20 0.39 -14.10
CA GLY A 76 -5.24 -0.61 -13.64
C GLY A 76 -5.09 -0.68 -12.11
N PHE A 77 -5.93 0.01 -11.34
CA PHE A 77 -5.99 -0.17 -9.90
C PHE A 77 -6.26 -1.64 -9.53
N LYS A 78 -5.59 -2.12 -8.49
CA LYS A 78 -5.67 -3.51 -8.02
C LYS A 78 -6.22 -3.52 -6.60
N SER A 79 -7.38 -4.14 -6.43
CA SER A 79 -7.93 -4.54 -5.14
C SER A 79 -8.12 -6.05 -5.11
N ASP A 80 -8.18 -6.62 -3.91
CA ASP A 80 -8.43 -8.04 -3.69
C ASP A 80 -9.93 -8.34 -3.60
N LEU A 81 -10.70 -7.38 -3.07
CA LEU A 81 -12.15 -7.44 -2.96
C LEU A 81 -12.76 -6.14 -3.52
N GLY A 82 -13.91 -6.27 -4.16
CA GLY A 82 -14.72 -5.14 -4.60
C GLY A 82 -16.19 -5.38 -4.26
N HIS A 83 -16.91 -4.31 -3.94
CA HIS A 83 -18.34 -4.36 -3.59
C HIS A 83 -19.19 -3.61 -4.63
N PRO A 84 -19.37 -4.17 -5.84
CA PRO A 84 -20.25 -3.58 -6.85
C PRO A 84 -21.71 -3.69 -6.41
N CYS A 85 -22.57 -2.75 -6.83
CA CYS A 85 -24.01 -2.94 -6.68
C CYS A 85 -24.46 -4.14 -7.51
N SER A 86 -25.43 -4.89 -7.02
CA SER A 86 -25.97 -6.08 -7.69
C SER A 86 -26.49 -5.81 -9.10
N GLN A 87 -26.93 -4.58 -9.38
CA GLN A 87 -27.45 -4.15 -10.68
C GLN A 87 -26.34 -3.92 -11.72
N SER A 88 -25.11 -3.73 -11.25
CA SER A 88 -23.94 -3.36 -12.05
C SER A 88 -23.08 -4.57 -12.43
N VAL A 89 -23.47 -5.75 -11.94
CA VAL A 89 -22.87 -7.05 -12.30
C VAL A 89 -23.79 -7.72 -13.33
N VAL A 90 -23.30 -7.86 -14.57
CA VAL A 90 -24.01 -8.50 -15.71
C VAL A 90 -23.39 -9.83 -16.11
#